data_AF-A0A9Q5C515-F1
#
_entry.id   AF-A0A9Q5C515-F1
#
_cell.length_a   1.000
_cell.length_b   1.000
_cell.length_c   1.000
_cell.angle_alpha   90.00
_cell.angle_beta   90.00
_cell.angle_gamma   90.00
#
_symmetry.space_group_name_H-M   'P 1'
#
loop_
_entity.id
_entity.type
_entity.pdbx_description
1 polymer ?
#
loop_
_entity_poly.entity_id
_entity_poly.type
_entity_poly.pdbx_seq_one_letter_code
_entity_poly.pdbx_strand_id
1 'polypeptide(L)' 'MGKQNFTEVIGYAQRLKNGNTLINFGFKNKGKESNIIEVDAHGNQVFNLTITNSAKDMTYVYRAYRMQFYPDNYVFDVTK' A
#
# COMPACT_ATOMS: atom_id res chain seq x y z
N MET A 1 3.93 15.74 -2.52
CA MET A 1 3.74 14.28 -2.70
C MET A 1 4.24 13.77 -4.06
N GLY A 2 3.96 14.44 -5.19
CA GLY A 2 4.24 13.88 -6.54
C GLY A 2 5.68 13.42 -6.84
N LYS A 3 6.72 14.19 -6.45
CA LYS A 3 8.13 13.77 -6.68
C LYS A 3 8.63 12.70 -5.70
N GLN A 4 8.12 12.69 -4.47
CA GLN A 4 8.55 11.76 -3.42
C GLN A 4 7.97 10.36 -3.63
N ASN A 5 6.78 10.26 -4.24
CA ASN A 5 6.09 9.01 -4.51
C ASN A 5 5.90 8.84 -6.01
N PHE A 6 7.01 8.83 -6.73
CA PHE A 6 7.04 8.50 -8.15
C PHE A 6 7.54 7.07 -8.33
N THR A 7 6.89 6.34 -9.23
CA THR A 7 7.33 5.02 -9.66
C THR A 7 7.21 4.98 -11.18
N GLU A 8 8.29 4.60 -11.85
CA GLU A 8 8.32 4.55 -13.33
C GLU A 8 7.78 3.22 -13.87
N VAL A 9 7.83 2.18 -13.05
CA VAL A 9 7.30 0.85 -13.34
C VAL A 9 6.62 0.30 -12.09
N ILE A 10 5.70 -0.65 -12.26
CA ILE A 10 5.07 -1.32 -11.11
C ILE A 10 4.24 -0.34 -10.24
N GLY A 11 3.46 0.51 -10.91
CA GLY A 11 2.45 1.36 -10.28
C GLY A 11 1.08 0.69 -10.26
N TYR A 12 0.32 0.89 -9.18
CA TYR A 12 -1.07 0.47 -9.13
C TYR A 12 -1.88 1.37 -8.20
N ALA A 13 -3.16 1.57 -8.50
CA ALA A 13 -4.09 2.27 -7.62
C ALA A 13 -5.46 1.60 -7.65
N GLN A 14 -6.13 1.55 -6.51
CA GLN A 14 -7.45 0.95 -6.34
C GLN A 14 -8.31 1.81 -5.43
N ARG A 15 -9.51 2.21 -5.91
CA ARG A 15 -10.56 2.75 -5.05
C ARG A 15 -11.16 1.62 -4.22
N LEU A 16 -11.20 1.80 -2.90
CA LEU A 16 -11.76 0.86 -1.94
C LEU A 16 -13.24 1.17 -1.65
N LYS A 17 -13.97 0.19 -1.11
CA LYS A 17 -15.40 0.32 -0.78
C LYS A 17 -15.71 1.45 0.21
N ASN A 18 -14.78 1.74 1.13
CA ASN A 18 -14.91 2.81 2.11
C ASN A 18 -14.64 4.22 1.54
N GLY A 19 -14.40 4.34 0.23
CA GLY A 19 -14.10 5.60 -0.42
C GLY A 19 -12.61 5.98 -0.41
N ASN A 20 -11.74 5.24 0.27
CA ASN A 20 -10.29 5.49 0.23
C ASN A 20 -9.65 4.98 -1.06
N THR A 21 -8.46 5.48 -1.40
CA THR A 21 -7.66 4.96 -2.51
C THR A 21 -6.38 4.34 -1.97
N LEU A 22 -6.18 3.05 -2.24
CA LEU A 22 -4.91 2.36 -2.01
C LEU A 22 -4.01 2.56 -3.24
N ILE A 23 -2.76 2.94 -3.03
CA ILE A 23 -1.80 3.26 -4.08
C ILE A 23 -0.50 2.50 -3.79
N ASN A 24 0.02 1.81 -4.80
CA ASN A 24 1.30 1.11 -4.78
C ASN A 24 2.31 1.82 -5.68
N PHE A 25 3.48 2.07 -5.11
CA PHE A 25 4.68 2.54 -5.79
C PHE A 25 5.75 1.45 -5.69
N GLY A 26 5.71 0.46 -6.59
CA GLY A 26 6.53 -0.75 -6.48
C GLY A 26 8.01 -0.56 -6.82
N PHE A 27 8.35 0.46 -7.61
CA PHE A 27 9.73 0.79 -8.00
C PHE A 27 10.02 2.26 -7.72
N LYS A 28 10.19 2.61 -6.45
CA LYS A 28 10.54 3.96 -6.00
C LYS A 28 12.04 4.03 -5.76
N ASN A 29 12.61 5.24 -5.83
CA ASN A 29 14.03 5.49 -5.55
C ASN A 29 14.97 4.56 -6.35
N LYS A 30 14.74 4.46 -7.67
CA LYS A 30 15.46 3.54 -8.58
C LYS A 30 15.42 2.07 -8.12
N GLY A 31 14.26 1.65 -7.62
CA GLY A 31 14.02 0.28 -7.15
C GLY A 31 14.51 -0.01 -5.74
N LYS A 32 15.10 0.95 -5.01
CA LYS A 32 15.57 0.74 -3.62
C LYS A 32 14.42 0.56 -2.63
N GLU A 33 13.25 1.08 -2.96
CA GLU A 33 12.09 1.07 -2.07
C GLU A 33 10.81 0.77 -2.85
N SER A 34 9.89 0.12 -2.15
CA SER A 34 8.48 0.09 -2.51
C SER A 34 7.70 0.87 -1.47
N ASN A 35 6.61 1.51 -1.87
CA ASN A 35 5.77 2.25 -0.93
C ASN A 35 4.29 2.01 -1.21
N ILE A 36 3.54 1.67 -0.17
CA ILE A 36 2.11 1.44 -0.21
C ILE A 36 1.47 2.53 0.65
N ILE A 37 0.55 3.30 0.06
CA ILE A 37 -0.13 4.41 0.71
C ILE A 37 -1.63 4.22 0.55
N GLU A 38 -2.40 4.48 1.59
CA GLU A 38 -3.85 4.65 1.49
C GLU A 38 -4.20 6.10 1.80
N VAL A 39 -5.01 6.71 0.93
CA VAL A 39 -5.49 8.09 1.11
C VAL A 39 -7.02 8.13 1.16
N ASP A 40 -7.57 9.04 1.95
CA ASP A 40 -9.01 9.31 1.96
C ASP A 40 -9.46 10.14 0.74
N ALA A 41 -10.75 10.46 0.67
CA ALA A 41 -11.32 11.25 -0.43
C ALA A 41 -10.81 12.70 -0.52
N HIS A 42 -10.26 13.24 0.57
CA HIS A 42 -9.66 14.58 0.63
C HIS A 42 -8.15 14.56 0.34
N GLY A 43 -7.56 13.38 0.18
CA GLY A 43 -6.14 13.20 -0.08
C GLY A 43 -5.28 13.08 1.19
N ASN A 44 -5.88 12.93 2.37
CA ASN A 44 -5.12 12.69 3.60
C ASN A 44 -4.64 11.24 3.64
N GLN A 45 -3.40 11.02 4.06
CA GLN A 45 -2.85 9.66 4.23
C GLN A 45 -3.43 9.03 5.50
N VAL A 46 -4.03 7.85 5.35
CA VAL A 46 -4.57 7.04 6.45
C VAL A 46 -3.77 5.76 6.69
N PHE A 47 -2.89 5.41 5.75
CA PHE A 47 -1.89 4.35 5.87
C PHE A 47 -0.67 4.69 5.01
N ASN A 48 0.53 4.37 5.51
CA ASN A 48 1.77 4.55 4.77
C ASN A 48 2.80 3.52 5.24
N LEU A 49 3.22 2.65 4.32
CA LEU A 49 4.23 1.61 4.56
C LEU A 49 5.32 1.71 3.50
N THR A 50 6.56 1.89 3.94
CA THR A 50 7.74 1.81 3.08
C THR A 50 8.45 0.48 3.33
N ILE A 51 8.84 -0.19 2.24
CA ILE A 51 9.56 -1.46 2.26
C ILE A 51 10.87 -1.26 1.50
N THR A 52 11.98 -1.65 2.12
CA THR A 52 13.29 -1.68 1.46
C THR A 52 13.35 -2.87 0.52
N ASN A 53 13.84 -2.65 -0.69
CA ASN A 53 14.00 -3.71 -1.69
C ASN A 53 15.47 -4.08 -1.87
N SER A 54 15.74 -5.34 -2.25
CA SER A 54 17.01 -5.75 -2.86
C SER A 54 16.92 -5.57 -4.36
N ALA A 55 17.81 -4.74 -4.93
CA ALA A 55 17.92 -4.62 -6.39
C ALA A 55 18.51 -5.89 -7.03
N LYS A 56 19.36 -6.61 -6.30
CA LYS A 56 19.96 -7.88 -6.75
C LYS A 56 18.89 -8.97 -6.89
N ASP A 57 18.00 -9.07 -5.91
CA ASP A 57 17.01 -10.14 -5.83
C ASP A 57 15.62 -9.66 -6.31
N MET A 58 15.54 -8.43 -6.83
CA MET A 58 14.36 -7.82 -7.44
C MET A 58 13.10 -7.89 -6.55
N THR A 59 13.24 -7.64 -5.24
CA THR A 59 12.17 -7.82 -4.25
C THR A 59 11.19 -6.63 -4.24
N TYR A 60 10.72 -6.21 -5.41
CA TYR A 60 9.81 -5.09 -5.59
C TYR A 60 8.37 -5.49 -5.25
N VAL A 61 7.59 -4.59 -4.67
CA VAL A 61 6.16 -4.85 -4.43
C VAL A 61 5.41 -4.69 -5.74
N TYR A 62 5.08 -5.82 -6.36
CA TYR A 62 4.38 -5.82 -7.65
C TYR A 62 2.98 -5.20 -7.57
N ARG A 63 2.22 -5.57 -6.53
CA ARG A 63 0.87 -5.07 -6.28
C ARG A 63 0.51 -5.23 -4.80
N ALA A 64 -0.37 -4.35 -4.33
CA ALA A 64 -0.93 -4.41 -2.98
C ALA A 64 -2.46 -4.45 -3.05
N TYR A 65 -3.08 -5.17 -2.12
CA TYR A 65 -4.51 -5.27 -1.98
C TYR A 65 -4.92 -5.10 -0.52
N ARG A 66 -6.06 -4.46 -0.29
CA ARG A 66 -6.71 -4.43 1.02
C ARG A 66 -7.63 -5.64 1.12
N MET A 67 -7.35 -6.53 2.05
CA MET A 67 -8.16 -7.73 2.29
C MET A 67 -8.74 -7.68 3.69
N GLN A 68 -10.00 -8.07 3.80
CA GLN A 68 -10.63 -8.33 5.08
C GLN A 68 -10.06 -9.63 5.66
N PHE A 69 -9.42 -9.53 6.82
CA PHE A 69 -8.85 -10.71 7.50
C PHE A 69 -9.89 -11.43 8.35
N TYR A 70 -10.73 -10.68 9.06
CA TYR A 70 -11.80 -11.21 9.90
C TYR A 70 -13.17 -10.93 9.28
N PRO A 71 -14.13 -11.87 9.34
CA PRO A 71 -15.50 -11.62 8.92
C PRO A 71 -16.14 -10.49 9.74
N ASP A 72 -17.18 -9.84 9.20
CA ASP A 72 -17.81 -8.66 9.83
C ASP A 72 -18.35 -8.93 11.24
N ASN A 73 -18.68 -10.19 11.56
CA ASN A 73 -19.19 -10.62 12.85
C ASN A 73 -18.11 -11.15 13.80
N TYR A 74 -16.83 -10.98 13.47
CA TYR A 74 -15.75 -11.39 14.35
C TYR A 74 -15.69 -10.51 15.60
N VAL A 75 -15.70 -11.14 16.76
CA VAL A 75 -15.48 -10.50 18.06
C VAL A 75 -14.20 -11.06 18.63
N PHE A 76 -13.19 -10.21 18.80
CA PHE A 76 -12.00 -10.58 19.55
C PHE A 76 -12.36 -10.64 21.04
N ASP A 77 -12.23 -11.83 21.64
CA ASP A 77 -12.53 -12.07 23.04
C ASP A 77 -11.36 -12.85 23.65
N VAL A 78 -10.64 -12.23 24.58
CA VAL A 78 -9.50 -12.84 25.30
C VAL A 78 -9.94 -13.68 26.50
N THR A 79 -11.25 -13.71 26.78
CA THR A 79 -11.84 -14.39 27.95
C THR A 79 -12.71 -15.60 27.59
N LYS A 80 -12.94 -15.82 26.29
CA LYS A 80 -13.53 -17.07 25.77
C LYS A 80 -12.49 -18.16 25.59
#